data_AF-A0A9P7NBU5-F1
#
_entry.id   AF-A0A9P7NBU5-F1
#
_cell.length_a   1.000
_cell.length_b   1.000
_cell.length_c   1.000
_cell.angle_alpha   90.00
_cell.angle_beta   90.00
_cell.angle_gamma   90.00
#
_symmetry.space_group_name_H-M   'P 1'
#
loop_
_entity.id
_entity.type
_entity.pdbx_description
1 polymer ?
#
loop_
_entity_poly.entity_id
_entity_poly.type
_entity_poly.pdbx_seq_one_letter_code
_entity_poly.pdbx_strand_id
1 'polypeptide(L)'
;MFCLTKQSGVIGQLHNRLVESLRLRVLQVPVPPGATTTDARVAVLFSGGLDCTVLARLASDLLPEDQPIDLLNVAFENPRIATQHKGLSQQELYELCPDRITARKSFVELVQMCPRRQFRLVTVRFRYLVFCLDLLTDLQVNVPFTLTCDHRSEVIELIYPHQTEMDLSIASALYFAARGDGLCQTSIDSCQAQPYKTTARVLLSGLGADELFGGYTRHATSYGRRGYEGLIDELKLDMSRLGKRNLGRDDRVMAHWEKEVRFPYLDEDFVRWAMGLPVWEKCDFANPEVDGAGGSAGEGVPEPGKRILRLLAEELGMSEVAREKKRAIQFGARTAKMESGKVKGTTLISPSA
;
A
#
# COMPACT_ATOMS: atom_id res chain seq x y z
N MET A 1 4.24 21.08 -27.26
CA MET A 1 3.42 20.11 -26.50
C MET A 1 4.38 19.40 -25.58
N PHE A 2 4.20 19.53 -24.25
CA PHE A 2 5.06 18.83 -23.29
C PHE A 2 4.60 17.37 -23.18
N CYS A 3 5.53 16.45 -23.05
CA CYS A 3 5.25 15.04 -22.78
C CYS A 3 6.26 14.54 -21.75
N LEU A 4 5.75 13.86 -20.72
CA LEU A 4 6.58 13.33 -19.66
C LEU A 4 7.08 11.95 -20.05
N THR A 5 8.38 11.83 -20.31
CA THR A 5 9.06 10.58 -20.69
C THR A 5 10.15 10.20 -19.70
N LYS A 6 10.70 8.98 -19.81
CA LYS A 6 11.84 8.50 -19.00
C LYS A 6 13.08 9.40 -19.06
N GLN A 7 13.27 10.15 -20.15
CA GLN A 7 14.41 11.05 -20.32
C GLN A 7 14.20 12.42 -19.66
N SER A 8 13.01 12.66 -19.10
CA SER A 8 12.70 13.93 -18.44
C SER A 8 13.54 14.08 -17.18
N GLY A 9 14.32 15.16 -17.07
CA GLY A 9 15.20 15.39 -15.91
C GLY A 9 14.47 15.45 -14.56
N VAL A 10 13.15 15.67 -14.57
CA VAL A 10 12.30 15.64 -13.36
C VAL A 10 12.23 14.24 -12.73
N ILE A 11 12.44 13.15 -13.50
CA ILE A 11 12.45 11.78 -12.96
C ILE A 11 13.68 11.57 -12.08
N GLY A 12 14.87 12.00 -12.53
CA GLY A 12 16.08 11.97 -11.71
C GLY A 12 15.99 12.87 -10.47
N GLN A 13 15.30 14.02 -10.57
CA GLN A 13 15.00 14.86 -9.40
C GLN A 13 14.07 14.14 -8.41
N LEU A 14 13.02 13.48 -8.90
CA LEU A 14 12.10 12.67 -8.08
C LEU A 14 12.87 11.59 -7.33
N HIS A 15 13.72 10.83 -8.04
CA HIS A 15 14.56 9.80 -7.45
C HIS A 15 15.40 10.35 -6.29
N ASN A 16 16.20 11.38 -6.55
CA ASN A 16 17.13 11.93 -5.56
C ASN A 16 16.41 12.49 -4.32
N ARG A 17 15.29 13.21 -4.53
CA ARG A 17 14.50 13.79 -3.44
C ARG A 17 13.81 12.72 -2.60
N LEU A 18 13.28 11.67 -3.24
CA LEU A 18 12.63 10.57 -2.53
C LEU A 18 13.63 9.72 -1.75
N VAL A 19 14.83 9.53 -2.33
CA VAL A 19 15.97 8.88 -1.65
C VAL A 19 16.37 9.65 -0.39
N GLU A 20 16.51 10.97 -0.45
CA GLU A 20 16.85 11.78 0.73
C GLU A 20 15.76 11.69 1.81
N SER A 21 14.49 11.81 1.40
CA SER A 21 13.35 11.63 2.30
C SER A 21 13.36 10.26 2.99
N LEU A 22 13.65 9.19 2.23
CA LEU A 22 13.76 7.83 2.76
C LEU A 22 14.95 7.66 3.69
N ARG A 23 16.11 8.22 3.34
CA ARG A 23 17.35 8.13 4.12
C ARG A 23 17.13 8.55 5.58
N LEU A 24 16.45 9.68 5.79
CA LEU A 24 16.08 10.19 7.12
C LEU A 24 15.11 9.28 7.88
N ARG A 25 14.34 8.44 7.17
CA ARG A 25 13.28 7.59 7.72
C ARG A 25 13.66 6.13 7.89
N VAL A 26 14.72 5.65 7.24
CA VAL A 26 15.12 4.22 7.29
C VAL A 26 16.47 4.01 7.96
N LEU A 27 17.37 5.00 7.90
CA LEU A 27 18.65 4.90 8.58
C LEU A 27 18.51 5.18 10.07
N GLN A 28 19.44 4.64 10.85
CA GLN A 28 19.52 4.84 12.31
C GLN A 28 18.29 4.37 13.10
N VAL A 29 17.42 3.55 12.49
CA VAL A 29 16.36 2.88 13.23
C VAL A 29 17.01 1.92 14.24
N PRO A 30 16.76 2.07 15.55
CA PRO A 30 17.38 1.24 16.56
C PRO A 30 16.91 -0.21 16.43
N VAL A 31 17.73 -1.15 16.91
CA VAL A 31 17.34 -2.55 17.00
C VAL A 31 16.13 -2.66 17.96
N PRO A 32 15.00 -3.25 17.52
CA PRO A 32 13.85 -3.43 18.39
C PRO A 32 14.18 -4.23 19.66
N PRO A 33 13.53 -3.97 20.81
CA PRO A 33 13.73 -4.78 22.01
C PRO A 33 13.47 -6.27 21.75
N GLY A 34 14.40 -7.13 22.16
CA GLY A 34 14.30 -8.57 21.94
C GLY A 34 14.62 -9.05 20.52
N ALA A 35 14.96 -8.15 19.60
CA ALA A 35 15.41 -8.47 18.25
C ALA A 35 16.94 -8.46 18.13
N THR A 36 17.46 -9.15 17.12
CA THR A 36 18.87 -9.20 16.76
C THR A 36 19.20 -8.19 15.65
N THR A 37 20.49 -7.97 15.37
CA THR A 37 20.92 -7.04 14.31
C THR A 37 20.48 -7.48 12.92
N THR A 38 20.26 -8.79 12.73
CA THR A 38 19.80 -9.46 11.50
C THR A 38 18.28 -9.49 11.36
N ASP A 39 17.54 -8.97 12.34
CA ASP A 39 16.08 -8.87 12.27
C ASP A 39 15.64 -7.58 11.58
N ALA A 40 14.41 -7.61 11.06
CA ALA A 40 13.83 -6.46 10.37
C ALA A 40 13.63 -5.30 11.34
N ARG A 41 14.12 -4.11 10.99
CA ARG A 41 13.90 -2.88 11.78
C ARG A 41 12.82 -2.00 11.13
N VAL A 42 12.72 -2.11 9.82
CA VAL A 42 11.80 -1.38 8.96
C VAL A 42 10.93 -2.37 8.21
N ALA A 43 9.64 -2.09 8.18
CA ALA A 43 8.68 -2.79 7.33
C ALA A 43 7.96 -1.80 6.41
N VAL A 44 7.39 -2.30 5.33
CA VAL A 44 6.57 -1.52 4.39
C VAL A 44 5.13 -2.02 4.47
N LEU A 45 4.18 -1.10 4.60
CA LEU A 45 2.76 -1.41 4.40
C LEU A 45 2.55 -1.69 2.91
N PHE A 46 2.44 -2.97 2.57
CA PHE A 46 2.69 -3.44 1.21
C PHE A 46 1.44 -4.03 0.57
N SER A 47 0.70 -3.21 -0.17
CA SER A 47 -0.39 -3.67 -1.04
C SER A 47 0.10 -4.21 -2.39
N GLY A 48 1.39 -4.04 -2.70
CA GLY A 48 1.98 -4.25 -4.02
C GLY A 48 1.71 -3.11 -5.00
N GLY A 49 0.94 -2.09 -4.63
CA GLY A 49 0.74 -0.93 -5.49
C GLY A 49 2.05 -0.16 -5.75
N LEU A 50 2.06 0.61 -6.84
CA LEU A 50 3.17 1.47 -7.27
C LEU A 50 3.88 2.17 -6.10
N ASP A 51 3.12 2.83 -5.25
CA ASP A 51 3.66 3.77 -4.27
C ASP A 51 4.52 3.06 -3.22
N CYS A 52 4.00 1.98 -2.62
CA CYS A 52 4.71 1.20 -1.60
C CYS A 52 5.85 0.38 -2.19
N THR A 53 5.71 -0.09 -3.44
CA THR A 53 6.74 -0.88 -4.11
C THR A 53 7.95 -0.03 -4.48
N VAL A 54 7.76 1.21 -4.94
CA VAL A 54 8.87 2.16 -5.16
C VAL A 54 9.62 2.43 -3.84
N LEU A 55 8.90 2.63 -2.73
CA LEU A 55 9.54 2.82 -1.42
C LEU A 55 10.35 1.58 -1.00
N ALA A 56 9.80 0.38 -1.16
CA ALA A 56 10.50 -0.86 -0.84
C ALA A 56 11.77 -1.05 -1.70
N ARG A 57 11.66 -0.76 -3.00
CA ARG A 57 12.77 -0.83 -3.95
C ARG A 57 13.89 0.13 -3.58
N LEU A 58 13.58 1.40 -3.28
CA LEU A 58 14.59 2.39 -2.89
C LEU A 58 15.17 2.11 -1.49
N ALA A 59 14.34 1.66 -0.54
CA ALA A 59 14.83 1.28 0.79
C ALA A 59 15.85 0.13 0.75
N SER A 60 15.74 -0.76 -0.24
CA SER A 60 16.72 -1.82 -0.49
C SER A 60 18.13 -1.30 -0.81
N ASP A 61 18.25 -0.13 -1.45
CA ASP A 61 19.57 0.44 -1.77
C ASP A 61 20.17 1.21 -0.57
N LEU A 62 19.32 1.62 0.38
CA LEU A 62 19.71 2.44 1.51
C LEU A 62 20.10 1.64 2.75
N LEU A 63 19.37 0.57 3.04
CA LEU A 63 19.60 -0.23 4.24
C LEU A 63 20.85 -1.13 4.10
N PRO A 64 21.49 -1.54 5.21
CA PRO A 64 22.54 -2.56 5.17
C PRO A 64 22.06 -3.86 4.52
N GLU A 65 22.93 -4.56 3.76
CA GLU A 65 22.54 -5.76 2.98
C GLU A 65 22.07 -6.92 3.86
N ASP A 66 22.61 -7.04 5.06
CA ASP A 66 22.28 -8.05 6.07
C ASP A 66 20.94 -7.79 6.79
N GLN A 67 20.38 -6.60 6.65
CA GLN A 67 19.12 -6.24 7.27
C GLN A 67 17.93 -6.60 6.37
N PRO A 68 16.99 -7.46 6.77
CA PRO A 68 15.81 -7.75 5.95
C PRO A 68 14.82 -6.57 5.93
N ILE A 69 13.97 -6.55 4.91
CA ILE A 69 12.81 -5.65 4.82
C ILE A 69 11.54 -6.48 4.84
N ASP A 70 10.69 -6.25 5.84
CA ASP A 70 9.39 -6.92 5.94
C ASP A 70 8.35 -6.17 5.09
N LEU A 71 7.59 -6.93 4.29
CA LEU A 71 6.51 -6.41 3.46
C LEU A 71 5.19 -6.92 4.03
N LEU A 72 4.46 -6.04 4.72
CA LEU A 72 3.24 -6.41 5.45
C LEU A 72 2.03 -6.31 4.53
N ASN A 73 1.42 -7.45 4.18
CA ASN A 73 0.23 -7.50 3.35
C ASN A 73 -0.94 -8.15 4.09
N VAL A 74 -2.07 -7.47 4.07
CA VAL A 74 -3.34 -7.93 4.63
C VAL A 74 -4.30 -8.33 3.52
N ALA A 75 -5.09 -9.38 3.76
CA ALA A 75 -6.29 -9.67 3.01
C ALA A 75 -7.45 -9.90 3.97
N PHE A 76 -8.66 -9.50 3.57
CA PHE A 76 -9.88 -9.76 4.33
C PHE A 76 -10.75 -10.77 3.60
N GLU A 77 -11.52 -11.52 4.38
CA GLU A 77 -12.48 -12.46 3.82
C GLU A 77 -13.52 -11.70 2.99
N ASN A 78 -13.77 -12.19 1.78
CA ASN A 78 -14.78 -11.62 0.91
C ASN A 78 -15.87 -12.66 0.62
N PRO A 79 -17.02 -12.58 1.32
CA PRO A 79 -18.13 -13.52 1.12
C PRO A 79 -18.62 -13.60 -0.32
N ARG A 80 -18.43 -12.55 -1.14
CA ARG A 80 -18.84 -12.57 -2.55
C ARG A 80 -17.94 -13.46 -3.40
N ILE A 81 -16.62 -13.37 -3.20
CA ILE A 81 -15.65 -14.25 -3.86
C ILE A 81 -15.92 -15.69 -3.42
N ALA A 82 -16.18 -15.91 -2.12
CA ALA A 82 -16.60 -17.21 -1.60
C ALA A 82 -17.87 -17.74 -2.26
N THR A 83 -18.90 -16.91 -2.47
CA THR A 83 -20.14 -17.32 -3.16
C THR A 83 -19.98 -17.57 -4.66
N GLN A 84 -19.06 -16.87 -5.33
CA GLN A 84 -18.78 -16.99 -6.76
C GLN A 84 -17.90 -18.20 -7.07
N HIS A 85 -17.01 -18.59 -6.15
CA HIS A 85 -16.08 -19.70 -6.28
C HIS A 85 -16.41 -20.82 -5.28
N LYS A 86 -17.60 -21.40 -5.42
CA LYS A 86 -18.02 -22.57 -4.61
C LYS A 86 -17.09 -23.74 -4.90
N GLY A 87 -16.38 -24.22 -3.88
CA GLY A 87 -15.47 -25.36 -3.96
C GLY A 87 -13.99 -25.04 -3.78
N LEU A 88 -13.61 -23.75 -3.74
CA LEU A 88 -12.27 -23.36 -3.33
C LEU A 88 -12.14 -23.38 -1.81
N SER A 89 -10.94 -23.73 -1.33
CA SER A 89 -10.57 -23.59 0.07
C SER A 89 -10.54 -22.10 0.47
N GLN A 90 -10.69 -21.84 1.77
CA GLN A 90 -10.58 -20.48 2.32
C GLN A 90 -9.25 -19.81 1.94
N GLN A 91 -8.15 -20.57 1.92
CA GLN A 91 -6.84 -20.07 1.51
C GLN A 91 -6.84 -19.55 0.07
N GLU A 92 -7.36 -20.34 -0.87
CA GLU A 92 -7.45 -19.95 -2.28
C GLU A 92 -8.32 -18.68 -2.47
N LEU A 93 -9.38 -18.51 -1.68
CA LEU A 93 -10.22 -17.31 -1.74
C LEU A 93 -9.46 -16.03 -1.36
N TYR A 94 -8.57 -16.10 -0.37
CA TYR A 94 -7.73 -14.95 -0.04
C TYR A 94 -6.65 -14.69 -1.08
N GLU A 95 -6.14 -15.72 -1.73
CA GLU A 95 -5.19 -15.58 -2.83
C GLU A 95 -5.80 -14.91 -4.05
N LEU A 96 -7.12 -15.00 -4.21
CA LEU A 96 -7.88 -14.27 -5.22
C LEU A 96 -8.14 -12.80 -4.85
N CYS A 97 -7.78 -12.35 -3.65
CA CYS A 97 -7.93 -10.93 -3.29
C CYS A 97 -7.03 -10.05 -4.16
N PRO A 98 -7.56 -8.97 -4.79
CA PRO A 98 -6.78 -8.12 -5.68
C PRO A 98 -5.44 -7.66 -5.11
N ASP A 99 -5.43 -7.12 -3.88
CA ASP A 99 -4.20 -6.64 -3.24
C ASP A 99 -3.22 -7.78 -2.91
N ARG A 100 -3.71 -9.01 -2.69
CA ARG A 100 -2.85 -10.20 -2.49
C ARG A 100 -2.17 -10.59 -3.80
N ILE A 101 -2.92 -10.62 -4.90
CA ILE A 101 -2.40 -10.87 -6.25
C ILE A 101 -1.32 -9.82 -6.60
N THR A 102 -1.64 -8.54 -6.42
CA THR A 102 -0.72 -7.44 -6.73
C THR A 102 0.52 -7.46 -5.84
N ALA A 103 0.38 -7.73 -4.54
CA ALA A 103 1.51 -7.88 -3.62
C ALA A 103 2.43 -9.04 -4.03
N ARG A 104 1.88 -10.20 -4.40
CA ARG A 104 2.71 -11.34 -4.84
C ARG A 104 3.47 -11.06 -6.13
N LYS A 105 2.83 -10.46 -7.12
CA LYS A 105 3.49 -10.06 -8.37
C LYS A 105 4.64 -9.08 -8.11
N SER A 106 4.36 -8.04 -7.32
CA SER A 106 5.35 -7.01 -6.98
C SER A 106 6.48 -7.55 -6.11
N PHE A 107 6.20 -8.50 -5.23
CA PHE A 107 7.22 -9.20 -4.45
C PHE A 107 8.18 -10.00 -5.33
N VAL A 108 7.66 -10.74 -6.32
CA VAL A 108 8.49 -11.47 -7.29
C VAL A 108 9.41 -10.52 -8.04
N GLU A 109 8.88 -9.42 -8.56
CA GLU A 109 9.68 -8.41 -9.28
C GLU A 109 10.73 -7.76 -8.35
N LEU A 110 10.37 -7.43 -7.10
CA LEU A 110 11.32 -6.87 -6.12
C LEU A 110 12.49 -7.82 -5.82
N VAL A 111 12.20 -9.10 -5.61
CA VAL A 111 13.23 -10.12 -5.33
C VAL A 111 14.15 -10.32 -6.52
N GLN A 112 13.60 -10.31 -7.74
CA GLN A 112 14.39 -10.39 -8.98
C GLN A 112 15.30 -9.16 -9.16
N MET A 113 14.80 -7.96 -8.87
CA MET A 113 15.55 -6.71 -9.04
C MET A 113 16.57 -6.45 -7.93
N CYS A 114 16.36 -6.99 -6.73
CA CYS A 114 17.26 -6.82 -5.59
C CYS A 114 17.69 -8.18 -5.00
N PRO A 115 18.48 -8.99 -5.72
CA PRO A 115 18.81 -10.36 -5.29
C PRO A 115 19.63 -10.43 -4.00
N ARG A 116 20.30 -9.33 -3.63
CA ARG A 116 21.08 -9.22 -2.38
C ARG A 116 20.24 -8.87 -1.16
N ARG A 117 19.00 -8.39 -1.36
CA ARG A 117 18.10 -8.00 -0.26
C ARG A 117 17.21 -9.16 0.14
N GLN A 118 17.17 -9.46 1.42
CA GLN A 118 16.15 -10.35 1.95
C GLN A 118 14.82 -9.59 2.14
N PHE A 119 13.91 -9.69 1.18
CA PHE A 119 12.52 -9.31 1.37
C PHE A 119 11.73 -10.44 2.03
N ARG A 120 10.89 -10.09 3.01
CA ARG A 120 10.02 -11.02 3.74
C ARG A 120 8.58 -10.61 3.51
N LEU A 121 7.86 -11.30 2.62
CA LEU A 121 6.43 -11.03 2.42
C LEU A 121 5.65 -11.66 3.59
N VAL A 122 5.17 -10.83 4.50
CA VAL A 122 4.41 -11.24 5.68
C VAL A 122 2.92 -11.11 5.37
N THR A 123 2.25 -12.25 5.29
CA THR A 123 0.80 -12.35 5.13
C THR A 123 0.18 -12.40 6.53
N VAL A 124 -0.42 -11.29 6.97
CA VAL A 124 -0.89 -11.18 8.37
C VAL A 124 -1.97 -12.22 8.66
N ARG A 125 -1.83 -12.92 9.79
CA ARG A 125 -2.69 -14.00 10.29
C ARG A 125 -3.19 -13.71 11.71
N PHE A 126 -4.27 -14.38 12.09
CA PHE A 126 -4.67 -14.55 13.49
C PHE A 126 -4.61 -16.00 13.94
N ARG A 127 -4.21 -16.22 15.21
CA ARG A 127 -4.19 -17.54 15.85
C ARG A 127 -5.36 -17.58 16.84
N TYR A 128 -6.39 -18.34 16.52
CA TYR A 128 -7.45 -18.65 17.48
C TYR A 128 -6.90 -19.67 18.48
N LEU A 129 -6.90 -19.36 19.77
CA LEU A 129 -6.61 -20.36 20.80
C LEU A 129 -7.93 -21.11 21.08
N VAL A 130 -8.33 -22.02 20.18
CA VAL A 130 -9.44 -22.93 20.49
C VAL A 130 -8.89 -23.99 21.43
N PHE A 131 -9.39 -23.99 22.67
CA PHE A 131 -9.12 -25.00 23.69
C PHE A 131 -9.87 -26.32 23.36
N CYS A 132 -9.69 -26.85 22.16
CA CYS A 132 -10.17 -28.18 21.78
C CYS A 132 -9.05 -28.94 21.07
N LEU A 133 -8.62 -30.02 21.72
CA LEU A 133 -7.73 -31.03 21.18
C LEU A 133 -8.27 -31.55 19.83
N ASP A 134 -7.35 -31.86 18.91
CA ASP A 134 -7.51 -32.81 17.80
C ASP A 134 -7.98 -32.36 16.41
N LEU A 135 -7.65 -31.15 15.96
CA LEU A 135 -7.46 -30.91 14.51
C LEU A 135 -6.53 -29.70 14.25
N LEU A 136 -5.21 -29.92 14.27
CA LEU A 136 -4.23 -28.97 13.73
C LEU A 136 -4.27 -29.03 12.20
N THR A 137 -5.34 -28.52 11.58
CA THR A 137 -5.31 -28.20 10.16
C THR A 137 -4.57 -26.89 9.97
N ASP A 138 -3.52 -26.93 9.13
CA ASP A 138 -2.68 -25.82 8.66
C ASP A 138 -3.51 -24.75 7.91
N LEU A 139 -4.40 -24.05 8.61
CA LEU A 139 -5.20 -22.97 8.03
C LEU A 139 -4.37 -21.70 7.93
N GLN A 140 -3.68 -21.52 6.81
CA GLN A 140 -3.03 -20.27 6.42
C GLN A 140 -4.08 -19.18 6.19
N VAL A 141 -4.45 -18.41 7.23
CA VAL A 141 -5.60 -17.50 7.11
C VAL A 141 -5.27 -16.06 7.51
N ASN A 142 -5.39 -15.22 6.50
CA ASN A 142 -5.67 -13.78 6.45
C ASN A 142 -6.80 -13.34 7.42
N VAL A 143 -7.14 -12.04 7.51
CA VAL A 143 -8.08 -11.53 8.54
C VAL A 143 -9.50 -12.10 8.36
N PRO A 144 -9.98 -13.01 9.22
CA PRO A 144 -11.32 -13.59 9.12
C PRO A 144 -12.41 -12.55 9.37
N PHE A 145 -13.62 -12.79 8.86
CA PHE A 145 -14.75 -11.90 9.13
C PHE A 145 -15.05 -11.78 10.63
N THR A 146 -15.06 -12.90 11.36
CA THR A 146 -15.33 -12.92 12.81
C THR A 146 -14.36 -12.04 13.58
N LEU A 147 -13.06 -12.12 13.27
CA LEU A 147 -12.05 -11.28 13.89
C LEU A 147 -12.24 -9.80 13.59
N THR A 148 -12.64 -9.49 12.36
CA THR A 148 -12.96 -8.11 11.98
C THR A 148 -14.12 -7.57 12.82
N CYS A 149 -15.11 -8.41 13.14
CA CYS A 149 -16.20 -8.07 14.03
C CYS A 149 -15.73 -7.90 15.49
N ASP A 150 -14.86 -8.78 15.98
CA ASP A 150 -14.37 -8.75 17.37
C ASP A 150 -13.58 -7.47 17.68
N HIS A 151 -12.75 -7.01 16.75
CA HIS A 151 -11.99 -5.75 16.88
C HIS A 151 -12.76 -4.52 16.39
N ARG A 152 -14.00 -4.66 15.92
CA ARG A 152 -14.74 -3.56 15.28
C ARG A 152 -14.92 -2.37 16.24
N SER A 153 -15.33 -2.63 17.48
CA SER A 153 -15.55 -1.59 18.50
C SER A 153 -14.26 -0.82 18.80
N GLU A 154 -13.15 -1.54 18.99
CA GLU A 154 -11.84 -0.97 19.26
C GLU A 154 -11.35 -0.09 18.09
N VAL A 155 -11.49 -0.56 16.85
CA VAL A 155 -11.10 0.26 15.68
C VAL A 155 -11.99 1.50 15.56
N ILE A 156 -13.29 1.40 15.83
CA ILE A 156 -14.20 2.57 15.83
C ILE A 156 -13.75 3.62 16.85
N GLU A 157 -13.35 3.20 18.05
CA GLU A 157 -12.83 4.11 19.07
C GLU A 157 -11.53 4.78 18.64
N LEU A 158 -10.60 4.01 18.04
CA LEU A 158 -9.31 4.54 17.57
C LEU A 158 -9.44 5.55 16.43
N ILE A 159 -10.44 5.41 15.54
CA ILE A 159 -10.61 6.32 14.40
C ILE A 159 -11.35 7.62 14.73
N TYR A 160 -12.08 7.68 15.86
CA TYR A 160 -12.82 8.88 16.29
C TYR A 160 -11.95 10.14 16.19
N PRO A 161 -12.37 11.27 15.62
CA PRO A 161 -13.75 11.65 15.29
C PRO A 161 -14.22 11.18 13.91
N HIS A 162 -13.43 10.38 13.20
CA HIS A 162 -13.90 9.74 11.98
C HIS A 162 -14.95 8.68 12.31
N GLN A 163 -15.98 8.63 11.49
CA GLN A 163 -17.17 7.85 11.79
C GLN A 163 -17.88 7.42 10.51
N THR A 164 -17.13 7.24 9.41
CA THR A 164 -17.69 6.70 8.17
C THR A 164 -17.18 5.30 7.90
N GLU A 165 -18.00 4.49 7.24
CA GLU A 165 -17.63 3.12 6.85
C GLU A 165 -16.37 3.05 5.97
N MET A 166 -16.08 4.10 5.20
CA MET A 166 -14.81 4.25 4.49
C MET A 166 -13.62 4.39 5.45
N ASP A 167 -13.77 5.22 6.49
CA ASP A 167 -12.72 5.41 7.49
C ASP A 167 -12.43 4.09 8.21
N LEU A 168 -13.48 3.37 8.64
CA LEU A 168 -13.34 2.08 9.29
C LEU A 168 -12.69 1.03 8.38
N SER A 169 -13.09 0.94 7.11
CA SER A 169 -12.50 -0.02 6.16
C SER A 169 -11.00 0.20 5.97
N ILE A 170 -10.58 1.46 5.80
CA ILE A 170 -9.15 1.80 5.62
C ILE A 170 -8.40 1.55 6.93
N ALA A 171 -8.96 2.00 8.04
CA ALA A 171 -8.38 1.85 9.36
C ALA A 171 -8.21 0.38 9.76
N SER A 172 -9.19 -0.49 9.51
CA SER A 172 -9.07 -1.93 9.75
C SER A 172 -7.92 -2.54 8.96
N ALA A 173 -7.75 -2.17 7.69
CA ALA A 173 -6.64 -2.68 6.88
C ALA A 173 -5.28 -2.28 7.48
N LEU A 174 -5.13 -1.03 7.90
CA LEU A 174 -3.91 -0.53 8.52
C LEU A 174 -3.68 -1.13 9.91
N TYR A 175 -4.72 -1.25 10.73
CA TYR A 175 -4.71 -1.87 12.05
C TYR A 175 -4.18 -3.30 11.97
N PHE A 176 -4.78 -4.14 11.13
CA PHE A 176 -4.35 -5.52 11.00
C PHE A 176 -2.98 -5.63 10.32
N ALA A 177 -2.68 -4.83 9.28
CA ALA A 177 -1.36 -4.83 8.66
C ALA A 177 -0.25 -4.49 9.67
N ALA A 178 -0.45 -3.47 10.51
CA ALA A 178 0.52 -3.01 11.50
C ALA A 178 0.79 -4.02 12.62
N ARG A 179 -0.15 -4.91 12.92
CA ARG A 179 0.06 -6.03 13.86
C ARG A 179 1.26 -6.90 13.45
N GLY A 180 1.43 -7.14 12.14
CA GLY A 180 2.60 -7.79 11.57
C GLY A 180 2.89 -9.22 12.06
N ASP A 181 1.87 -9.90 12.58
CA ASP A 181 1.90 -11.31 12.98
C ASP A 181 1.24 -12.15 11.88
N GLY A 182 1.95 -13.11 11.30
CA GLY A 182 1.56 -13.70 10.03
C GLY A 182 2.33 -14.94 9.60
N LEU A 183 2.22 -15.24 8.30
CA LEU A 183 3.09 -16.19 7.62
C LEU A 183 4.06 -15.44 6.73
N CYS A 184 5.34 -15.76 6.82
CA CYS A 184 6.39 -15.15 6.02
C CYS A 184 6.77 -16.04 4.85
N GLN A 185 6.81 -15.42 3.66
CA GLN A 185 7.44 -15.97 2.46
C GLN A 185 8.74 -15.21 2.18
N THR A 186 9.84 -15.95 2.07
CA THR A 186 11.19 -15.42 1.84
C THR A 186 11.72 -15.66 0.43
N SER A 187 11.18 -16.65 -0.29
CA SER A 187 11.59 -17.01 -1.65
C SER A 187 10.38 -17.13 -2.57
N ILE A 188 10.60 -16.89 -3.86
CA ILE A 188 9.61 -17.06 -4.92
C ILE A 188 9.13 -18.52 -4.96
N ASP A 189 10.06 -19.47 -4.75
CA ASP A 189 9.80 -20.91 -4.87
C ASP A 189 9.44 -21.59 -3.55
N SER A 190 9.42 -20.85 -2.42
CA SER A 190 9.09 -21.49 -1.14
C SER A 190 7.60 -21.86 -1.11
N CYS A 191 7.30 -23.15 -1.26
CA CYS A 191 5.93 -23.68 -1.18
C CYS A 191 5.33 -23.60 0.24
N GLN A 192 6.13 -23.29 1.27
CA GLN A 192 5.71 -23.28 2.67
C GLN A 192 6.04 -21.95 3.34
N ALA A 193 5.03 -21.11 3.54
CA ALA A 193 5.14 -19.90 4.34
C ALA A 193 5.21 -20.28 5.83
N GLN A 194 6.14 -19.69 6.57
CA GLN A 194 6.41 -20.04 7.97
C GLN A 194 5.79 -19.02 8.93
N PRO A 195 5.29 -19.42 10.10
CA PRO A 195 4.85 -18.49 11.14
C PRO A 195 5.95 -17.48 11.48
N TYR A 196 5.61 -16.20 11.42
CA TYR A 196 6.55 -15.12 11.63
C TYR A 196 5.83 -13.88 12.16
N LYS A 197 6.46 -13.23 13.15
CA LYS A 197 6.04 -11.95 13.66
C LYS A 197 7.13 -10.94 13.39
N THR A 198 6.78 -9.84 12.71
CA THR A 198 7.73 -8.77 12.42
C THR A 198 8.24 -8.14 13.71
N THR A 199 9.55 -8.00 13.79
CA THR A 199 10.23 -7.22 14.82
C THR A 199 10.25 -5.73 14.49
N ALA A 200 10.00 -5.35 13.23
CA ALA A 200 10.09 -3.98 12.77
C ALA A 200 9.11 -3.07 13.53
N ARG A 201 9.61 -1.97 14.08
CA ARG A 201 8.78 -0.96 14.77
C ARG A 201 8.42 0.22 13.87
N VAL A 202 9.20 0.43 12.81
CA VAL A 202 8.99 1.50 11.84
C VAL A 202 8.29 0.94 10.60
N LEU A 203 7.16 1.53 10.25
CA LEU A 203 6.38 1.19 9.05
C LEU A 203 6.48 2.30 8.01
N LEU A 204 6.91 1.99 6.80
CA LEU A 204 6.84 2.92 5.67
C LEU A 204 5.46 2.83 5.02
N SER A 205 4.84 4.00 4.81
CA SER A 205 3.57 4.14 4.11
C SER A 205 3.74 4.89 2.79
N GLY A 206 3.07 4.39 1.74
CA GLY A 206 2.99 5.04 0.43
C GLY A 206 2.00 6.21 0.35
N LEU A 207 1.34 6.55 1.46
CA LEU A 207 0.37 7.64 1.54
C LEU A 207 1.02 8.99 1.17
N GLY A 208 0.28 9.81 0.40
CA GLY A 208 0.72 11.12 -0.10
C GLY A 208 1.06 11.10 -1.59
N ALA A 209 1.46 9.95 -2.14
CA ALA A 209 1.79 9.84 -3.57
C ALA A 209 0.59 10.14 -4.48
N ASP A 210 -0.62 9.71 -4.09
CA ASP A 210 -1.83 9.95 -4.87
C ASP A 210 -2.23 11.43 -4.88
N GLU A 211 -2.12 12.11 -3.74
CA GLU A 211 -2.44 13.54 -3.57
C GLU A 211 -1.41 14.45 -4.25
N LEU A 212 -0.13 14.06 -4.24
CA LEU A 212 0.93 14.84 -4.89
C LEU A 212 0.95 14.66 -6.41
N PHE A 213 0.76 13.44 -6.90
CA PHE A 213 1.02 13.07 -8.30
C PHE A 213 -0.21 12.66 -9.10
N GLY A 214 -1.42 12.95 -8.60
CA GLY A 214 -2.63 12.78 -9.39
C GLY A 214 -3.08 11.33 -9.55
N GLY A 215 -3.05 10.53 -8.48
CA GLY A 215 -3.39 9.11 -8.55
C GLY A 215 -4.89 8.80 -8.61
N TYR A 216 -5.74 9.57 -7.94
CA TYR A 216 -7.18 9.26 -7.90
C TYR A 216 -7.91 9.45 -9.25
N THR A 217 -8.88 8.58 -9.55
CA THR A 217 -9.73 8.69 -10.76
C THR A 217 -10.44 10.04 -10.89
N ARG A 218 -10.75 10.69 -9.75
CA ARG A 218 -11.33 12.04 -9.72
C ARG A 218 -10.40 13.10 -10.31
N HIS A 219 -9.09 12.91 -10.27
CA HIS A 219 -8.12 13.82 -10.89
C HIS A 219 -8.25 13.80 -12.42
N ALA A 220 -8.28 12.61 -13.02
CA ALA A 220 -8.54 12.45 -14.45
C ALA A 220 -9.91 13.04 -14.84
N THR A 221 -10.92 12.86 -13.99
CA THR A 221 -12.26 13.43 -14.20
C THR A 221 -12.25 14.96 -14.14
N SER A 222 -11.53 15.55 -13.17
CA SER A 222 -11.40 17.00 -13.05
C SER A 222 -10.66 17.60 -14.24
N TYR A 223 -9.58 16.94 -14.68
CA TYR A 223 -8.85 17.30 -15.90
C TYR A 223 -9.75 17.26 -17.13
N GLY A 224 -10.54 16.19 -17.33
CA GLY A 224 -11.45 16.09 -18.47
C GLY A 224 -12.54 17.17 -18.49
N ARG A 225 -12.89 17.75 -17.33
CA ARG A 225 -13.93 18.79 -17.23
C ARG A 225 -13.40 20.22 -17.32
N ARG A 226 -12.23 20.49 -16.74
CA ARG A 226 -11.70 21.85 -16.53
C ARG A 226 -10.21 21.98 -16.88
N GLY A 227 -9.65 21.01 -17.60
CA GLY A 227 -8.23 20.97 -17.95
C GLY A 227 -7.31 20.99 -16.72
N TYR A 228 -6.11 21.53 -16.90
CA TYR A 228 -5.10 21.58 -15.84
C TYR A 228 -5.49 22.45 -14.66
N GLU A 229 -6.27 23.51 -14.85
CA GLU A 229 -6.74 24.36 -13.75
C GLU A 229 -7.60 23.58 -12.76
N GLY A 230 -8.60 22.84 -13.26
CA GLY A 230 -9.43 22.03 -12.37
C GLY A 230 -8.68 20.87 -11.72
N LEU A 231 -7.66 20.32 -12.38
CA LEU A 231 -6.79 19.33 -11.78
C LEU A 231 -5.96 19.92 -10.63
N ILE A 232 -5.38 21.11 -10.84
CA ILE A 232 -4.61 21.82 -9.80
C ILE A 232 -5.50 22.12 -8.58
N ASP A 233 -6.74 22.59 -8.80
CA ASP A 233 -7.71 22.82 -7.72
C ASP A 233 -7.98 21.55 -6.91
N GLU A 234 -8.21 20.42 -7.59
CA GLU A 234 -8.52 19.15 -6.93
C GLU A 234 -7.32 18.62 -6.13
N LEU A 235 -6.10 18.70 -6.68
CA LEU A 235 -4.86 18.30 -5.99
C LEU A 235 -4.59 19.17 -4.75
N LYS A 236 -4.75 20.49 -4.87
CA LYS A 236 -4.61 21.42 -3.74
C LYS A 236 -5.63 21.12 -2.65
N LEU A 237 -6.87 20.86 -3.05
CA LEU A 237 -7.91 20.47 -2.12
C LEU A 237 -7.50 19.18 -1.40
N ASP A 238 -7.13 18.13 -2.11
CA ASP A 238 -6.66 16.87 -1.53
C ASP A 238 -5.51 17.03 -0.52
N MET A 239 -4.48 17.80 -0.87
CA MET A 239 -3.39 18.10 0.06
C MET A 239 -3.88 18.84 1.31
N SER A 240 -4.79 19.82 1.17
CA SER A 240 -5.30 20.60 2.31
C SER A 240 -6.13 19.77 3.31
N ARG A 241 -6.79 18.70 2.85
CA ARG A 241 -7.59 17.80 3.70
C ARG A 241 -6.84 16.56 4.16
N LEU A 242 -5.63 16.30 3.67
CA LEU A 242 -4.87 15.06 3.92
C LEU A 242 -4.67 14.76 5.42
N GLY A 243 -4.23 15.78 6.18
CA GLY A 243 -4.00 15.64 7.62
C GLY A 243 -5.28 15.28 8.38
N LYS A 244 -6.39 15.93 8.02
CA LYS A 244 -7.69 15.63 8.62
C LYS A 244 -8.20 14.25 8.21
N ARG A 245 -8.12 13.88 6.93
CA ARG A 245 -8.79 12.68 6.40
C ARG A 245 -8.03 11.38 6.59
N ASN A 246 -6.70 11.41 6.62
CA ASN A 246 -5.91 10.17 6.62
C ASN A 246 -4.96 10.12 7.81
N LEU A 247 -4.07 11.11 7.97
CA LEU A 247 -2.94 11.01 8.91
C LEU A 247 -3.37 10.69 10.34
N GLY A 248 -4.34 11.43 10.90
CA GLY A 248 -4.74 11.24 12.29
C GLY A 248 -5.43 9.91 12.60
N ARG A 249 -6.30 9.41 11.70
CA ARG A 249 -6.95 8.10 11.91
C ARG A 249 -5.95 6.95 11.70
N ASP A 250 -5.09 7.09 10.69
CA ASP A 250 -4.15 6.06 10.27
C ASP A 250 -3.07 5.88 11.34
N ASP A 251 -2.55 6.96 11.91
CA ASP A 251 -1.56 6.94 13.00
C ASP A 251 -2.08 6.18 14.23
N ARG A 252 -3.27 6.53 14.74
CA ARG A 252 -3.82 5.94 15.97
C ARG A 252 -4.03 4.43 15.89
N VAL A 253 -4.50 3.93 14.75
CA VAL A 253 -4.72 2.48 14.59
C VAL A 253 -3.42 1.68 14.47
N MET A 254 -2.34 2.29 13.98
CA MET A 254 -1.03 1.63 13.91
C MET A 254 -0.25 1.77 15.21
N ALA A 255 -0.35 2.93 15.87
CA ALA A 255 0.24 3.19 17.18
C ALA A 255 -0.31 2.25 18.27
N HIS A 256 -1.56 1.79 18.12
CA HIS A 256 -2.14 0.74 18.96
C HIS A 256 -1.26 -0.53 19.03
N TRP A 257 -0.55 -0.85 17.94
CA TRP A 257 0.38 -1.98 17.86
C TRP A 257 1.84 -1.60 18.12
N GLU A 258 2.07 -0.45 18.77
CA GLU A 258 3.40 0.09 19.09
C GLU A 258 4.28 0.33 17.84
N LYS A 259 3.62 0.60 16.70
CA LYS A 259 4.28 0.87 15.43
C LYS A 259 4.31 2.36 15.14
N GLU A 260 5.49 2.86 14.79
CA GLU A 260 5.70 4.20 14.28
C GLU A 260 5.56 4.18 12.76
N VAL A 261 4.61 4.94 12.21
CA VAL A 261 4.49 5.08 10.75
C VAL A 261 5.29 6.29 10.25
N ARG A 262 6.02 6.10 9.14
CA ARG A 262 6.76 7.16 8.44
C ARG A 262 6.25 7.31 7.02
N PHE A 263 6.16 8.55 6.55
CA PHE A 263 5.57 8.91 5.26
C PHE A 263 6.62 9.60 4.38
N PRO A 264 7.40 8.86 3.56
CA PRO A 264 8.43 9.46 2.73
C PRO A 264 7.89 10.47 1.69
N TYR A 265 6.70 10.20 1.13
CA TYR A 265 6.07 11.15 0.21
C TYR A 265 5.59 12.43 0.87
N LEU A 266 5.50 12.48 2.21
CA LEU A 266 5.06 13.67 2.96
C LEU A 266 6.20 14.38 3.69
N ASP A 267 7.44 14.11 3.30
CA ASP A 267 8.56 14.92 3.72
C ASP A 267 8.39 16.37 3.28
N GLU A 268 8.65 17.34 4.16
CA GLU A 268 8.35 18.75 3.89
C GLU A 268 9.13 19.29 2.68
N ASP A 269 10.39 18.90 2.53
CA ASP A 269 11.21 19.31 1.40
C ASP A 269 10.75 18.63 0.11
N PHE A 270 10.38 17.35 0.19
CA PHE A 270 9.80 16.60 -0.92
C PHE A 270 8.46 17.20 -1.37
N VAL A 271 7.55 17.49 -0.43
CA VAL A 271 6.24 18.08 -0.70
C VAL A 271 6.39 19.48 -1.28
N ARG A 272 7.27 20.33 -0.72
CA ARG A 272 7.52 21.68 -1.25
C ARG A 272 7.97 21.63 -2.71
N TRP A 273 8.90 20.74 -3.03
CA TRP A 273 9.35 20.52 -4.40
C TRP A 273 8.23 19.97 -5.29
N ALA A 274 7.57 18.89 -4.87
CA ALA A 274 6.53 18.22 -5.65
C ALA A 274 5.33 19.15 -5.91
N MET A 275 4.95 20.01 -4.97
CA MET A 275 3.90 21.01 -5.15
C MET A 275 4.31 22.12 -6.14
N GLY A 276 5.59 22.50 -6.16
CA GLY A 276 6.14 23.52 -7.06
C GLY A 276 6.29 23.08 -8.52
N LEU A 277 6.29 21.77 -8.79
CA LEU A 277 6.35 21.27 -10.17
C LEU A 277 5.10 21.64 -10.97
N PRO A 278 5.24 21.92 -12.28
CA PRO A 278 4.11 21.98 -13.18
C PRO A 278 3.32 20.66 -13.19
N VAL A 279 1.99 20.74 -13.23
CA VAL A 279 1.13 19.56 -13.05
C VAL A 279 1.31 18.49 -14.14
N TRP A 280 1.67 18.89 -15.36
CA TRP A 280 1.97 17.99 -16.47
C TRP A 280 3.28 17.21 -16.28
N GLU A 281 4.19 17.67 -15.40
CA GLU A 281 5.37 16.91 -14.99
C GLU A 281 5.08 15.89 -13.89
N LYS A 282 3.87 15.91 -13.32
CA LYS A 282 3.41 14.96 -12.28
C LYS A 282 2.55 13.85 -12.87
N CYS A 283 1.56 14.26 -13.66
CA CYS A 283 0.55 13.42 -14.27
C CYS A 283 0.29 13.92 -15.70
N ASP A 284 0.39 13.01 -16.67
CA ASP A 284 0.35 13.36 -18.10
C ASP A 284 -1.00 12.98 -18.72
N PHE A 285 -2.07 13.58 -18.21
CA PHE A 285 -3.43 13.32 -18.73
C PHE A 285 -3.69 13.87 -20.14
N ALA A 286 -2.83 14.76 -20.64
CA ALA A 286 -2.89 15.26 -22.01
C ALA A 286 -2.37 14.23 -23.03
N ASN A 287 -1.45 13.37 -22.61
CA ASN A 287 -0.82 12.36 -23.47
C ASN A 287 -1.06 10.95 -22.91
N PRO A 288 -2.30 10.43 -22.93
CA PRO A 288 -2.60 9.11 -22.39
C PRO A 288 -1.93 7.96 -23.17
N GLU A 289 -1.60 8.19 -24.45
CA GLU A 289 -1.09 7.17 -25.38
C GLU A 289 0.42 7.27 -25.65
N VAL A 290 1.14 8.25 -25.08
CA VAL A 290 2.55 8.45 -25.38
C VAL A 290 3.43 7.59 -24.46
N ASP A 291 3.80 6.43 -24.99
CA ASP A 291 5.13 5.80 -24.92
C ASP A 291 5.14 4.57 -25.87
N GLY A 292 4.92 4.85 -27.16
CA GLY A 292 5.07 3.89 -28.26
C GLY A 292 6.26 4.29 -29.12
N ALA A 293 7.47 3.87 -28.74
CA ALA A 293 8.55 3.79 -29.72
C ALA A 293 8.22 2.67 -30.72
N GLY A 294 7.38 2.99 -31.71
CA GLY A 294 7.13 2.17 -32.90
C GLY A 294 6.48 0.81 -32.66
N GLY A 295 5.23 0.77 -32.17
CA GLY A 295 4.45 -0.47 -32.11
C GLY A 295 3.01 -0.17 -31.74
N SER A 296 2.07 -0.84 -32.40
CA SER A 296 0.61 -0.75 -32.26
C SER A 296 0.11 -0.43 -30.84
N ALA A 297 -0.83 0.52 -30.75
CA ALA A 297 -1.64 0.79 -29.55
C ALA A 297 -2.12 -0.54 -28.93
N GLY A 298 -1.67 -0.86 -27.72
CA GLY A 298 -2.13 -2.07 -27.04
C GLY A 298 -1.41 -2.45 -25.75
N GLU A 299 -0.08 -2.48 -25.72
CA GLU A 299 0.64 -3.10 -24.59
C GLU A 299 1.95 -2.36 -24.31
N GLY A 300 2.01 -1.57 -23.23
CA GLY A 300 3.30 -1.07 -22.72
C GLY A 300 3.30 0.30 -22.05
N VAL A 301 2.32 1.16 -22.35
CA VAL A 301 2.29 2.54 -21.82
C VAL A 301 1.70 2.56 -20.40
N PRO A 302 2.41 3.11 -19.40
CA PRO A 302 1.85 3.31 -18.07
C PRO A 302 0.57 4.18 -18.11
N GLU A 303 -0.33 4.09 -17.12
CA GLU A 303 -1.48 5.00 -17.09
C GLU A 303 -1.05 6.44 -16.74
N PRO A 304 -1.78 7.49 -17.17
CA PRO A 304 -1.35 8.88 -17.00
C PRO A 304 -1.35 9.39 -15.54
N GLY A 305 -2.13 8.75 -14.66
CA GLY A 305 -2.12 9.07 -13.23
C GLY A 305 -0.82 8.62 -12.58
N LYS A 306 -0.16 9.52 -11.83
CA LYS A 306 1.18 9.32 -11.25
C LYS A 306 2.24 8.95 -12.28
N ARG A 307 2.12 9.44 -13.53
CA ARG A 307 3.06 9.16 -14.62
C ARG A 307 4.52 9.32 -14.18
N ILE A 308 4.84 10.39 -13.45
CA ILE A 308 6.20 10.63 -12.95
C ILE A 308 6.75 9.47 -12.09
N LEU A 309 5.90 8.90 -11.23
CA LEU A 309 6.27 7.81 -10.34
C LEU A 309 6.32 6.46 -11.07
N ARG A 310 5.48 6.28 -12.10
CA ARG A 310 5.50 5.10 -12.97
C ARG A 310 6.78 5.04 -13.80
N LEU A 311 7.19 6.17 -14.38
CA LEU A 311 8.45 6.28 -15.11
C LEU A 311 9.65 6.05 -14.19
N LEU A 312 9.61 6.55 -12.95
CA LEU A 312 10.63 6.23 -11.95
C LEU A 312 10.65 4.73 -11.63
N ALA A 313 9.49 4.08 -11.46
CA ALA A 313 9.43 2.65 -11.24
C ALA A 313 10.07 1.87 -12.40
N GLU A 314 9.85 2.28 -13.66
CA GLU A 314 10.53 1.68 -14.81
C GLU A 314 12.04 1.92 -14.81
N GLU A 315 12.52 3.11 -14.42
CA GLU A 315 13.96 3.38 -14.26
C GLU A 315 14.61 2.50 -13.20
N LEU A 316 13.85 2.16 -12.14
CA LEU A 316 14.26 1.22 -11.10
C LEU A 316 14.13 -0.26 -11.50
N GLY A 317 13.71 -0.54 -12.75
CA GLY A 317 13.52 -1.88 -13.30
C GLY A 317 12.19 -2.55 -12.92
N MET A 318 11.27 -1.82 -12.27
CA MET A 318 9.96 -2.31 -11.81
C MET A 318 8.88 -2.06 -12.88
N SER A 319 9.02 -2.70 -14.03
CA SER A 319 8.17 -2.48 -15.23
C SER A 319 6.74 -2.94 -15.04
N GLU A 320 6.52 -4.07 -14.36
CA GLU A 320 5.17 -4.60 -14.15
C GLU A 320 4.41 -3.73 -13.14
N VAL A 321 5.08 -3.34 -12.05
CA VAL A 321 4.56 -2.38 -11.06
C VAL A 321 4.22 -1.03 -11.70
N ALA A 322 5.06 -0.53 -12.63
CA ALA A 322 4.81 0.71 -13.34
C ALA A 322 3.52 0.69 -14.17
N ARG A 323 3.09 -0.49 -14.61
CA ARG A 323 1.88 -0.70 -15.43
C ARG A 323 0.66 -1.07 -14.60
N GLU A 324 0.83 -1.48 -13.35
CA GLU A 324 -0.30 -1.86 -12.49
C GLU A 324 -1.26 -0.68 -12.30
N LYS A 325 -2.53 -0.92 -12.60
CA LYS A 325 -3.58 0.08 -12.43
C LYS A 325 -3.79 0.36 -10.95
N LYS A 326 -4.02 1.63 -10.61
CA LYS A 326 -4.33 1.98 -9.22
C LYS A 326 -5.57 1.23 -8.74
N ARG A 327 -5.43 0.56 -7.60
CA ARG A 327 -6.52 0.07 -6.78
C ARG A 327 -6.44 0.76 -5.42
N ALA A 328 -7.58 1.11 -4.86
CA ALA A 328 -7.58 1.61 -3.49
C ALA A 328 -7.33 0.44 -2.54
N ILE A 329 -6.54 0.68 -1.49
CA ILE A 329 -6.28 -0.30 -0.42
C ILE A 329 -7.61 -0.91 0.00
N GLN A 330 -7.65 -2.24 0.01
CA GLN A 330 -8.84 -3.07 0.15
C GLN A 330 -10.08 -2.35 0.71
N PHE A 331 -10.89 -1.80 -0.19
CA PHE A 331 -12.35 -1.76 -0.03
C PHE A 331 -12.95 -3.18 -0.25
N GLY A 332 -12.13 -4.22 -0.03
CA GLY A 332 -12.26 -5.57 -0.56
C GLY A 332 -13.04 -6.50 0.36
N ALA A 333 -12.89 -6.37 1.67
CA ALA A 333 -14.03 -6.59 2.54
C ALA A 333 -14.88 -5.34 2.39
N ARG A 334 -15.95 -5.42 1.62
CA ARG A 334 -17.03 -4.45 1.78
C ARG A 334 -17.66 -4.70 3.15
N THR A 335 -16.94 -4.57 4.27
CA THR A 335 -17.44 -4.80 5.63
C THR A 335 -18.70 -4.00 5.86
N ALA A 336 -18.70 -2.76 5.38
CA ALA A 336 -19.88 -1.90 5.25
C ALA A 336 -21.09 -2.57 4.53
N LYS A 337 -20.85 -3.29 3.43
CA LYS A 337 -21.90 -4.04 2.70
C LYS A 337 -22.06 -5.50 3.15
N MET A 338 -21.35 -5.95 4.18
CA MET A 338 -21.50 -7.30 4.73
C MET A 338 -22.74 -7.39 5.62
N GLU A 339 -23.14 -6.30 6.29
CA GLU A 339 -24.39 -6.24 7.07
C GLU A 339 -25.61 -5.89 6.22
N SER A 340 -25.43 -5.09 5.16
CA SER A 340 -26.52 -4.68 4.26
C SER A 340 -25.95 -4.28 2.91
N GLY A 341 -26.33 -4.95 1.82
CA GLY A 341 -25.81 -4.71 0.47
C GLY A 341 -25.90 -3.27 -0.08
N LYS A 342 -26.46 -2.32 0.68
CA LYS A 342 -26.76 -0.93 0.31
C LYS A 342 -25.91 0.15 1.01
N VAL A 343 -24.96 -0.19 1.89
CA VAL A 343 -24.18 0.82 2.62
C VAL A 343 -23.15 1.51 1.71
N LYS A 344 -23.13 2.85 1.74
CA LYS A 344 -22.16 3.69 1.03
C LYS A 344 -20.96 3.95 1.93
N GLY A 345 -19.78 4.20 1.37
CA GLY A 345 -18.59 4.51 2.19
C GLY A 345 -18.75 5.78 3.04
N THR A 346 -19.64 6.69 2.67
CA THR A 346 -19.99 7.90 3.45
C THR A 346 -21.06 7.66 4.50
N THR A 347 -21.59 6.44 4.62
CA THR A 347 -22.57 6.12 5.67
C THR A 347 -21.90 6.22 7.03
N LEU A 348 -22.58 6.89 7.96
CA LEU A 348 -22.12 7.03 9.33
C LEU A 348 -22.18 5.67 10.03
N ILE A 349 -21.16 5.40 10.84
CA ILE A 349 -21.08 4.23 11.70
C ILE A 349 -21.83 4.57 12.98
N SER A 350 -22.72 3.69 13.42
CA SER A 350 -23.35 3.83 14.74
C SER A 350 -22.28 3.75 15.82
N PRO A 351 -22.26 4.65 16.82
CA PRO A 351 -21.39 4.51 17.98
C PRO A 351 -21.62 3.14 18.63
N SER A 352 -20.56 2.51 19.10
CA SER A 352 -20.66 1.37 20.02
C SER A 352 -21.56 1.79 21.19
N ALA A 353 -22.65 1.05 21.42
CA ALA A 353 -23.59 1.33 22.51
C ALA A 353 -22.95 1.06 23.87
#